data_AF-A0A7K0RAD6-F1
#
_entry.id   AF-A0A7K0RAD6-F1
#
_cell.length_a   1.000
_cell.length_b   1.000
_cell.length_c   1.000
_cell.angle_alpha   90.00
_cell.angle_beta   90.00
_cell.angle_gamma   90.00
#
_symmetry.space_group_name_H-M   'P 1'
#
loop_
_entity.id
_entity.type
_entity.pdbx_description
1 polymer ?
#
loop_
_entity_poly.entity_id
_entity_poly.type
_entity_poly.pdbx_seq_one_letter_code
_entity_poly.pdbx_strand_id
1 'polypeptide(L)'
;MTHPANLAAGLDRVRVILSTGAPLERALAMAEVNPTEITEINARAILAMALSTGAPAVITTDRLRKLLRDDDRASQEVQTAISAPLLARKIVMAVPGASVVLGLILGFDVLPTLFTTPLGWCCLAGGAGLSLLGAVWMRRLEARARRHVATAGLWSELAAVCVDAGLPLQVAMSLADEVFVWATRAQDLMRANANAGATGNASAKANANARSSLTAIDEGRRSARIAILAGVPVGEALRVAADEQRARNHAARLRSARELGERILIPLGACYLPAFMLWGVVPIVSGLLTESFVR
;
A
#
# COMPACT_ATOMS: atom_id res chain seq x y z
N MET A 1 17.18 -8.30 10.06
CA MET A 1 16.03 -7.52 9.53
C MET A 1 14.93 -7.50 10.57
N THR A 2 14.71 -6.37 11.22
CA THR A 2 13.69 -6.24 12.26
C THR A 2 12.32 -5.92 11.63
N HIS A 3 11.33 -6.78 11.91
CA HIS A 3 9.93 -6.57 11.52
C HIS A 3 9.34 -5.39 12.31
N PRO A 4 8.41 -4.57 11.75
CA PRO A 4 7.83 -3.39 12.43
C PRO A 4 7.24 -3.70 13.82
N ALA A 5 6.59 -4.85 13.99
CA ALA A 5 6.09 -5.29 15.30
C ALA A 5 7.20 -5.50 16.34
N ASN A 6 8.33 -6.08 15.93
CA ASN A 6 9.50 -6.29 16.79
C ASN A 6 10.20 -4.96 17.10
N LEU A 7 10.19 -4.02 16.15
CA LEU A 7 10.73 -2.67 16.36
C LEU A 7 9.91 -1.88 17.38
N ALA A 8 8.58 -1.92 17.30
CA ALA A 8 7.72 -1.24 18.29
C ALA A 8 7.98 -1.77 19.70
N ALA A 9 8.03 -3.09 19.88
CA ALA A 9 8.39 -3.72 21.16
C ALA A 9 9.81 -3.35 21.62
N GLY A 10 10.77 -3.25 20.69
CA GLY A 10 12.12 -2.78 20.96
C GLY A 10 12.16 -1.34 21.46
N LEU A 11 11.47 -0.42 20.78
CA LEU A 11 11.36 0.97 21.20
C LEU A 11 10.62 1.14 22.53
N ASP A 12 9.71 0.21 22.87
CA ASP A 12 9.09 0.17 24.18
C ASP A 12 10.12 -0.11 25.28
N ARG A 13 11.07 -1.02 25.05
CA ARG A 13 12.22 -1.23 25.96
C ARG A 13 13.18 -0.05 25.98
N VAL A 14 13.49 0.54 24.82
CA VAL A 14 14.34 1.74 24.74
C VAL A 14 13.77 2.87 25.59
N ARG A 15 12.45 3.12 25.51
CA ARG A 15 11.79 4.15 26.32
C ARG A 15 11.94 3.89 27.82
N VAL A 16 11.84 2.65 28.26
CA VAL A 16 12.06 2.29 29.67
C VAL A 16 13.51 2.57 30.07
N ILE A 17 14.50 2.17 29.25
CA ILE A 17 15.92 2.41 29.54
C ILE A 17 16.27 3.91 29.53
N LEU A 18 15.66 4.69 28.64
CA LEU A 18 15.83 6.15 28.62
C LEU A 18 15.34 6.81 29.91
N SER A 19 14.32 6.24 30.58
CA SER A 19 13.85 6.77 31.87
C SER A 19 14.87 6.63 33.00
N THR A 20 15.92 5.81 32.81
CA THR A 20 17.05 5.72 33.75
C THR A 20 18.13 6.78 33.47
N GLY A 21 17.92 7.68 32.51
CA GLY A 21 18.89 8.70 32.10
C GLY A 21 20.00 8.19 31.16
N ALA A 22 19.89 6.96 30.65
CA ALA A 22 20.85 6.43 29.69
C ALA A 22 20.79 7.18 28.34
N PRO A 23 21.92 7.38 27.65
CA PRO A 23 21.93 7.96 26.30
C PRO A 23 21.26 7.03 25.28
N LEU A 24 20.71 7.59 24.19
CA LEU A 24 19.93 6.87 23.18
C LEU A 24 20.68 5.67 22.59
N GLU A 25 21.94 5.84 22.22
CA GLU A 25 22.75 4.77 21.62
C GLU A 25 22.91 3.58 22.57
N ARG A 26 23.16 3.85 23.86
CA ARG A 26 23.24 2.80 24.89
C ARG A 26 21.89 2.14 25.14
N ALA A 27 20.82 2.91 25.14
CA ALA A 27 19.46 2.38 25.29
C ALA A 27 19.06 1.47 24.11
N LEU A 28 19.45 1.82 22.89
CA LEU A 28 19.26 0.99 21.69
C LEU A 28 20.06 -0.31 21.78
N ALA A 29 21.34 -0.24 22.17
CA ALA A 29 22.19 -1.42 22.35
C ALA A 29 21.61 -2.38 23.41
N MET A 30 21.19 -1.85 24.57
CA MET A 30 20.59 -2.64 25.64
C MET A 30 19.21 -3.21 25.27
N ALA A 31 18.46 -2.56 24.39
CA ALA A 31 17.18 -3.04 23.89
C ALA A 31 17.30 -4.00 22.68
N GLU A 32 18.52 -4.28 22.22
CA GLU A 32 18.85 -5.06 21.03
C GLU A 32 18.23 -4.48 19.74
N VAL A 33 18.17 -3.15 19.65
CA VAL A 33 17.65 -2.45 18.48
C VAL A 33 18.82 -1.93 17.64
N ASN A 34 19.11 -2.61 16.54
CA ASN A 34 20.13 -2.16 15.58
C ASN A 34 19.51 -1.21 14.53
N PRO A 35 19.91 0.08 14.49
CA PRO A 35 19.36 1.06 13.54
C PRO A 35 19.50 0.67 12.07
N THR A 36 20.57 -0.05 11.72
CA THR A 36 20.85 -0.45 10.33
C THR A 36 19.92 -1.55 9.82
N GLU A 37 19.39 -2.36 10.72
CA GLU A 37 18.51 -3.50 10.41
C GLU A 37 17.02 -3.13 10.35
N ILE A 38 16.69 -1.88 10.68
CA ILE A 38 15.32 -1.37 10.63
C ILE A 38 14.82 -1.39 9.19
N THR A 39 13.77 -2.20 8.97
CA THR A 39 13.16 -2.36 7.64
C THR A 39 12.27 -1.16 7.28
N GLU A 40 11.61 -0.57 8.27
CA GLU A 40 10.71 0.57 8.07
C GLU A 40 11.52 1.86 7.83
N ILE A 41 11.44 2.38 6.61
CA ILE A 41 12.35 3.44 6.14
C ILE A 41 12.16 4.74 6.92
N ASN A 42 10.94 5.11 7.29
CA ASN A 42 10.68 6.38 7.98
C ASN A 42 11.29 6.37 9.39
N ALA A 43 11.09 5.29 10.13
CA ALA A 43 11.65 5.09 11.45
C ALA A 43 13.17 5.04 11.41
N ARG A 44 13.74 4.38 10.40
CA ARG A 44 15.20 4.38 10.18
C ARG A 44 15.73 5.79 9.90
N ALA A 45 15.05 6.56 9.05
CA ALA A 45 15.43 7.94 8.73
C ALA A 45 15.42 8.83 9.99
N ILE A 46 14.32 8.78 10.75
CA ILE A 46 14.13 9.57 11.97
C ILE A 46 15.15 9.17 13.04
N LEU A 47 15.37 7.87 13.25
CA LEU A 47 16.33 7.39 14.25
C LEU A 47 17.77 7.75 13.87
N ALA A 48 18.14 7.60 12.60
CA ALA A 48 19.46 7.99 12.11
C ALA A 48 19.69 9.50 12.27
N MET A 49 18.69 10.32 11.94
CA MET A 49 18.74 11.78 12.14
C MET A 49 18.89 12.14 13.61
N ALA A 50 18.13 11.49 14.51
CA ALA A 50 18.22 11.78 15.93
C ALA A 50 19.59 11.40 16.52
N LEU A 51 20.18 10.28 16.06
CA LEU A 51 21.52 9.87 16.47
C LEU A 51 22.60 10.84 15.95
N SER A 52 22.47 11.35 14.72
CA SER A 52 23.46 12.27 14.15
C SER A 52 23.37 13.70 14.69
N THR A 53 22.16 14.15 15.04
CA THR A 53 21.90 15.52 15.53
C THR A 53 21.89 15.65 17.04
N GLY A 54 21.77 14.54 17.78
CA GLY A 54 21.64 14.56 19.24
C GLY A 54 20.25 14.98 19.72
N ALA A 55 19.21 14.81 18.90
CA ALA A 55 17.84 15.19 19.25
C ALA A 55 17.34 14.49 20.53
N PRO A 56 16.42 15.12 21.30
CA PRO A 56 15.92 14.59 22.56
C PRO A 56 15.40 13.15 22.46
N ALA A 57 16.19 12.20 22.98
CA ALA A 57 15.99 10.75 22.82
C ALA A 57 14.59 10.29 23.26
N VAL A 58 14.12 10.83 24.39
CA VAL A 58 12.81 10.54 24.95
C VAL A 58 11.72 11.00 23.98
N ILE A 59 11.80 12.21 23.44
CA ILE A 59 10.74 12.69 22.56
C ILE A 59 10.75 11.93 21.23
N THR A 60 11.92 11.75 20.61
CA THR A 60 12.08 11.01 19.35
C THR A 60 11.56 9.57 19.48
N THR A 61 11.89 8.87 20.57
CA THR A 61 11.44 7.48 20.77
C THR A 61 9.91 7.41 20.90
N ASP A 62 9.26 8.37 21.54
CA ASP A 62 7.79 8.42 21.61
C ASP A 62 7.16 8.69 20.26
N ARG A 63 7.74 9.60 19.48
CA ARG A 63 7.27 9.90 18.13
C ARG A 63 7.42 8.68 17.20
N LEU A 64 8.53 7.95 17.30
CA LEU A 64 8.72 6.69 16.58
C LEU A 64 7.71 5.61 17.00
N ARG A 65 7.46 5.44 18.30
CA ARG A 65 6.44 4.51 18.80
C ARG A 65 5.05 4.87 18.28
N LYS A 66 4.69 6.15 18.32
CA LYS A 66 3.42 6.65 17.78
C LYS A 66 3.33 6.37 16.28
N LEU A 67 4.37 6.70 15.51
CA LEU A 67 4.45 6.44 14.07
C LEU A 67 4.19 4.97 13.74
N LEU A 68 4.87 4.04 14.40
CA LEU A 68 4.72 2.60 14.13
C LEU A 68 3.33 2.08 14.53
N ARG A 69 2.77 2.56 15.65
CA ARG A 69 1.42 2.17 16.11
C ARG A 69 0.33 2.71 15.18
N ASP A 70 0.48 3.95 14.73
CA ASP A 70 -0.47 4.58 13.81
C ASP A 70 -0.40 3.95 12.42
N ASP A 71 0.78 3.56 11.93
CA ASP A 71 0.92 2.86 10.66
C ASP A 71 0.37 1.42 10.70
N ASP A 72 0.56 0.70 11.81
CA ASP A 72 -0.04 -0.63 12.02
C ASP A 72 -1.57 -0.56 12.06
N ARG A 73 -2.14 0.37 12.84
CA ARG A 73 -3.59 0.63 12.89
C ARG A 73 -4.13 1.00 11.51
N ALA A 74 -3.47 1.93 10.82
CA ALA A 74 -3.87 2.35 9.48
C ALA A 74 -3.87 1.18 8.49
N SER A 75 -2.85 0.32 8.56
CA SER A 75 -2.73 -0.86 7.72
C SER A 75 -3.83 -1.88 8.00
N GLN A 76 -4.15 -2.11 9.28
CA GLN A 76 -5.23 -3.01 9.69
C GLN A 76 -6.60 -2.49 9.22
N GLU A 77 -6.89 -1.20 9.39
CA GLU A 77 -8.15 -0.60 8.91
C GLU A 77 -8.31 -0.69 7.39
N VAL A 78 -7.24 -0.49 6.63
CA VAL A 78 -7.27 -0.68 5.18
C VAL A 78 -7.49 -2.15 4.82
N GLN A 79 -6.84 -3.08 5.54
CA GLN A 79 -7.02 -4.53 5.33
C GLN A 79 -8.45 -4.99 5.62
N THR A 80 -9.08 -4.49 6.69
CA THR A 80 -10.48 -4.81 7.01
C THR A 80 -11.44 -4.21 6.00
N ALA A 81 -11.16 -3.01 5.47
CA ALA A 81 -11.98 -2.39 4.43
C ALA A 81 -11.95 -3.15 3.10
N ILE A 82 -10.82 -3.75 2.71
CA ILE A 82 -10.67 -4.47 1.43
C ILE A 82 -10.97 -5.97 1.52
N SER A 83 -10.99 -6.57 2.70
CA SER A 83 -11.12 -8.03 2.86
C SER A 83 -12.45 -8.55 2.32
N ALA A 84 -13.56 -7.90 2.64
CA ALA A 84 -14.89 -8.29 2.19
C ALA A 84 -15.06 -8.26 0.65
N PRO A 85 -14.70 -7.16 -0.06
CA PRO A 85 -14.74 -7.14 -1.52
C PRO A 85 -13.85 -8.20 -2.20
N LEU A 86 -12.67 -8.48 -1.63
CA LEU A 86 -11.73 -9.44 -2.21
C LEU A 86 -12.17 -10.91 -2.02
N LEU A 87 -12.87 -11.21 -0.93
CA LEU A 87 -13.49 -12.53 -0.73
C LEU A 87 -14.59 -12.78 -1.78
N ALA A 88 -15.47 -11.81 -2.00
CA ALA A 88 -16.50 -11.89 -3.04
C ALA A 88 -15.88 -12.11 -4.43
N ARG A 89 -14.79 -11.39 -4.74
CA ARG A 89 -14.01 -11.62 -5.96
C ARG A 89 -13.58 -13.08 -6.10
N LYS A 90 -12.98 -13.67 -5.06
CA LYS A 90 -12.44 -15.04 -5.12
C LYS A 90 -13.54 -16.07 -5.40
N ILE A 91 -14.72 -15.88 -4.80
CA ILE A 91 -15.90 -16.73 -5.03
C ILE A 91 -16.39 -16.61 -6.47
N VAL A 92 -16.59 -15.38 -6.96
CA VAL A 92 -17.12 -15.17 -8.33
C VAL A 92 -16.12 -15.59 -9.39
N MET A 93 -14.82 -15.41 -9.15
CA MET A 93 -13.77 -15.92 -10.04
C MET A 93 -13.78 -17.45 -10.18
N ALA A 94 -14.30 -18.18 -9.18
CA ALA A 94 -14.41 -19.64 -9.24
C ALA A 94 -15.67 -20.11 -10.00
N VAL A 95 -16.67 -19.24 -10.19
CA VAL A 95 -17.96 -19.61 -10.82
C VAL A 95 -17.82 -20.14 -12.25
N PRO A 96 -17.02 -19.52 -13.15
CA PRO A 96 -16.85 -20.06 -14.50
C PRO A 96 -16.18 -21.45 -14.52
N GLY A 97 -15.26 -21.70 -13.59
CA GLY A 97 -14.67 -23.03 -13.43
C GLY A 97 -15.70 -24.04 -12.91
N ALA A 98 -16.52 -23.64 -11.94
CA ALA A 98 -17.60 -24.46 -11.41
C ALA A 98 -18.65 -24.80 -12.48
N SER A 99 -18.98 -23.88 -13.40
CA SER A 99 -19.92 -24.17 -14.50
C SER A 99 -19.39 -25.22 -15.48
N VAL A 100 -18.08 -25.21 -15.76
CA VAL A 100 -17.46 -26.25 -16.59
C VAL A 100 -17.53 -27.60 -15.89
N VAL A 101 -17.19 -27.66 -14.60
CA VAL A 101 -17.27 -28.90 -13.80
C VAL A 101 -18.70 -29.43 -13.72
N LEU A 102 -19.69 -28.56 -13.51
CA LEU A 102 -21.10 -28.95 -13.45
C LEU A 102 -21.59 -29.51 -14.80
N GLY A 103 -21.18 -28.91 -15.93
CA GLY A 103 -21.48 -29.42 -17.27
C GLY A 103 -20.92 -30.84 -17.50
N LEU A 104 -19.74 -31.14 -16.97
CA LEU A 104 -19.15 -32.49 -17.02
C LEU A 104 -19.94 -33.49 -16.18
N ILE A 105 -20.38 -33.09 -14.98
CA ILE A 105 -21.14 -33.96 -14.07
C ILE A 105 -22.52 -34.30 -14.65
N LEU A 106 -23.17 -33.36 -15.34
CA LEU A 106 -24.47 -33.57 -15.98
C LEU A 106 -24.41 -34.48 -17.22
N GLY A 107 -23.22 -34.93 -17.62
CA GLY A 107 -23.05 -35.88 -18.73
C GLY A 107 -23.18 -35.25 -20.11
N PHE A 108 -23.15 -33.91 -20.22
CA PHE A 108 -23.00 -33.27 -21.52
C PHE A 108 -21.64 -33.68 -22.11
N ASP A 109 -21.60 -34.00 -23.40
CA ASP A 109 -20.37 -34.36 -24.12
C ASP A 109 -19.51 -33.12 -24.41
N VAL A 110 -19.18 -32.37 -23.35
CA VAL A 110 -18.51 -31.06 -23.42
C VAL A 110 -17.09 -31.20 -23.94
N LEU A 111 -16.36 -32.27 -23.60
CA LEU A 111 -14.98 -32.44 -24.06
C LEU A 111 -14.91 -32.68 -25.59
N PRO A 112 -15.64 -33.64 -26.17
CA PRO A 112 -15.57 -33.87 -27.61
C PRO A 112 -16.07 -32.66 -28.40
N THR A 113 -17.23 -32.10 -28.08
CA THR A 113 -17.80 -30.96 -28.82
C THR A 113 -16.93 -29.71 -28.74
N LEU A 114 -16.35 -29.40 -27.58
CA LEU A 114 -15.53 -28.21 -27.38
C LEU A 114 -14.16 -28.30 -28.08
N PHE A 115 -13.57 -29.50 -28.18
CA PHE A 115 -12.28 -29.71 -28.87
C PHE A 115 -12.40 -30.04 -30.37
N THR A 116 -13.53 -30.57 -30.84
CA THR A 116 -13.70 -30.98 -32.24
C THR A 116 -14.41 -29.95 -33.12
N THR A 117 -15.20 -29.04 -32.56
CA THR A 117 -15.87 -28.00 -33.36
C THR A 117 -15.14 -26.65 -33.30
N PRO A 118 -15.02 -25.92 -34.43
CA PRO A 118 -14.42 -24.59 -34.45
C PRO A 118 -15.19 -23.59 -33.57
N LEU A 119 -16.49 -23.83 -33.36
CA LEU A 119 -17.34 -23.03 -32.47
C LEU A 119 -16.96 -23.20 -30.98
N GLY A 120 -16.53 -24.41 -30.59
CA GLY A 120 -16.04 -24.70 -29.24
C GLY A 120 -14.73 -23.97 -28.90
N TRP A 121 -13.79 -23.93 -29.84
CA TRP A 121 -12.54 -23.18 -29.69
C TRP A 121 -12.78 -21.66 -29.53
N CYS A 122 -13.72 -21.09 -30.29
CA CYS A 122 -14.11 -19.69 -30.14
C CYS A 122 -14.73 -19.39 -28.76
N CYS A 123 -15.59 -20.27 -28.23
CA CYS A 123 -16.15 -20.11 -26.89
C CYS A 123 -15.08 -20.25 -25.79
N LEU A 124 -14.19 -21.23 -25.92
CA LEU A 124 -13.13 -21.47 -24.96
C LEU A 124 -12.14 -20.30 -24.92
N ALA A 125 -11.65 -19.88 -26.09
CA ALA A 125 -10.75 -18.73 -26.22
C ALA A 125 -11.42 -17.42 -25.77
N GLY A 126 -12.69 -17.21 -26.13
CA GLY A 126 -13.47 -16.04 -25.74
C GLY A 126 -13.65 -15.93 -24.23
N GLY A 127 -14.16 -16.98 -23.58
CA GLY A 127 -14.37 -16.97 -22.13
C GLY A 127 -13.06 -16.96 -21.33
N ALA A 128 -12.00 -17.61 -21.82
CA ALA A 128 -10.66 -17.52 -21.23
C ALA A 128 -10.10 -16.09 -21.34
N GLY A 129 -10.25 -15.47 -22.51
CA GLY A 129 -9.84 -14.08 -22.76
C GLY A 129 -10.58 -13.08 -21.86
N LEU A 130 -11.91 -13.18 -21.78
CA LEU A 130 -12.75 -12.36 -20.90
C LEU A 130 -12.38 -12.55 -19.42
N SER A 131 -12.11 -13.79 -18.99
CA SER A 131 -11.70 -14.10 -17.61
C SER A 131 -10.32 -13.52 -17.28
N LEU A 132 -9.36 -13.61 -18.21
CA LEU A 132 -8.03 -13.01 -18.06
C LEU A 132 -8.11 -11.48 -18.04
N LEU A 133 -8.92 -10.87 -18.91
CA LEU A 133 -9.18 -9.43 -18.92
C LEU A 133 -9.79 -8.96 -17.59
N GLY A 134 -10.80 -9.66 -17.09
CA GLY A 134 -11.42 -9.39 -15.78
C GLY A 134 -10.40 -9.50 -14.64
N ALA A 135 -9.57 -10.55 -14.64
CA ALA A 135 -8.52 -10.75 -13.65
C ALA A 135 -7.44 -9.65 -13.69
N VAL A 136 -7.00 -9.26 -14.88
CA VAL A 136 -6.02 -8.17 -15.06
C VAL A 136 -6.62 -6.83 -14.65
N TRP A 137 -7.89 -6.55 -14.99
CA TRP A 137 -8.58 -5.33 -14.60
C TRP A 137 -8.74 -5.23 -13.08
N MET A 138 -9.17 -6.30 -12.42
CA MET A 138 -9.28 -6.33 -10.96
C MET A 138 -7.93 -6.22 -10.25
N ARG A 139 -6.88 -6.90 -10.74
CA ARG A 139 -5.52 -6.74 -10.22
C ARG A 139 -5.03 -5.29 -10.37
N ARG A 140 -5.38 -4.63 -11.49
CA ARG A 140 -5.09 -3.21 -11.68
C ARG A 140 -5.85 -2.34 -10.69
N LEU A 141 -7.14 -2.57 -10.45
CA LEU A 141 -7.92 -1.81 -9.46
C LEU A 141 -7.36 -1.97 -8.04
N GLU A 142 -7.02 -3.21 -7.65
CA GLU A 142 -6.39 -3.50 -6.35
C GLU A 142 -5.02 -2.81 -6.21
N ALA A 143 -4.18 -2.88 -7.26
CA ALA A 143 -2.89 -2.19 -7.28
C ALA A 143 -3.05 -0.66 -7.21
N ARG A 144 -4.16 -0.08 -7.68
CA ARG A 144 -4.46 1.35 -7.50
C ARG A 144 -4.88 1.67 -6.07
N ALA A 145 -5.73 0.84 -5.47
CA ALA A 145 -6.25 1.05 -4.11
C ALA A 145 -5.18 0.88 -3.03
N ARG A 146 -4.17 0.03 -3.26
CA ARG A 146 -3.02 -0.15 -2.34
C ARG A 146 -1.96 0.95 -2.46
N ARG A 147 -2.11 1.91 -3.38
CA ARG A 147 -1.15 3.03 -3.50
C ARG A 147 -1.27 3.93 -2.27
N HIS A 148 -0.15 4.14 -1.62
CA HIS A 148 -0.03 5.06 -0.51
C HIS A 148 1.21 5.93 -0.65
N VAL A 149 1.19 7.14 -0.09
CA VAL A 149 2.40 7.94 0.07
C VAL A 149 3.11 7.41 1.32
N ALA A 150 4.26 6.75 1.15
CA ALA A 150 4.98 6.14 2.26
C ALA A 150 5.77 7.16 3.08
N THR A 151 6.15 8.30 2.51
CA THR A 151 6.85 9.40 3.18
C THR A 151 5.93 10.47 3.80
N ALA A 152 4.63 10.22 3.95
CA ALA A 152 3.70 11.22 4.47
C ALA A 152 4.11 11.69 5.89
N GLY A 153 4.30 12.99 6.06
CA GLY A 153 4.75 13.62 7.31
C GLY A 153 6.23 13.45 7.62
N LEU A 154 6.99 12.70 6.81
CA LEU A 154 8.39 12.38 7.10
C LEU A 154 9.27 13.64 7.11
N TRP A 155 9.15 14.49 6.08
CA TRP A 155 9.96 15.71 5.99
C TRP A 155 9.75 16.61 7.21
N SER A 156 8.49 16.83 7.60
CA SER A 156 8.14 17.68 8.74
C SER A 156 8.67 17.11 10.05
N GLU A 157 8.70 15.78 10.22
CA GLU A 157 9.29 15.17 11.42
C GLU A 157 10.81 15.18 11.44
N LEU A 158 11.47 15.00 10.29
CA LEU A 158 12.92 15.18 10.20
C LEU A 158 13.30 16.62 10.56
N ALA A 159 12.58 17.61 10.02
CA ALA A 159 12.78 19.01 10.34
C ALA A 159 12.50 19.30 11.82
N ALA A 160 11.43 18.73 12.40
CA ALA A 160 11.12 18.87 13.82
C ALA A 160 12.26 18.29 14.68
N VAL A 161 12.71 17.06 14.41
CA VAL A 161 13.83 16.41 15.13
C VAL A 161 15.07 17.29 15.14
N CYS A 162 15.42 17.88 14.00
CA CYS A 162 16.55 18.82 13.91
C CYS A 162 16.33 20.10 14.73
N VAL A 163 15.12 20.68 14.71
CA VAL A 163 14.78 21.87 15.51
C VAL A 163 14.83 21.54 17.01
N ASP A 164 14.35 20.36 17.40
CA ASP A 164 14.40 19.89 18.80
C ASP A 164 15.83 19.62 19.28
N ALA A 165 16.75 19.30 18.36
CA ALA A 165 18.18 19.23 18.63
C ALA A 165 18.83 20.61 18.79
N GLY A 166 18.07 21.70 18.64
CA GLY A 166 18.55 23.08 18.78
C GLY A 166 19.19 23.63 17.50
N LEU A 167 19.03 22.97 16.34
CA LEU A 167 19.60 23.44 15.10
C LEU A 167 18.83 24.66 14.55
N PRO A 168 19.53 25.64 13.91
CA PRO A 168 18.86 26.72 13.20
C PRO A 168 17.90 26.17 12.14
N LEU A 169 16.73 26.79 11.98
CA LEU A 169 15.68 26.29 11.09
C LEU A 169 16.18 26.02 9.66
N GLN A 170 17.02 26.89 9.11
CA GLN A 170 17.55 26.72 7.76
C GLN A 170 18.41 25.44 7.64
N VAL A 171 19.21 25.13 8.68
CA VAL A 171 20.03 23.92 8.77
C VAL A 171 19.14 22.68 8.98
N ALA A 172 18.12 22.80 9.81
CA ALA A 172 17.13 21.75 10.02
C ALA A 172 16.42 21.37 8.71
N MET A 173 16.03 22.37 7.91
CA MET A 173 15.38 22.16 6.61
C MET A 173 16.33 21.50 5.60
N SER A 174 17.59 21.93 5.51
CA SER A 174 18.55 21.33 4.57
C SER A 174 18.86 19.87 4.90
N LEU A 175 19.00 19.54 6.20
CA LEU A 175 19.19 18.15 6.63
C LEU A 175 17.94 17.31 6.40
N ALA A 176 16.75 17.88 6.65
CA ALA A 176 15.49 17.22 6.36
C ALA A 176 15.32 16.93 4.86
N ASP A 177 15.70 17.87 3.98
CA ASP A 177 15.69 17.68 2.53
C ASP A 177 16.59 16.51 2.11
N GLU A 178 17.84 16.48 2.59
CA GLU A 178 18.82 15.45 2.26
C GLU A 178 18.33 14.05 2.67
N VAL A 179 17.92 13.88 3.94
CA VAL A 179 17.48 12.59 4.46
C VAL A 179 16.13 12.17 3.86
N PHE A 180 15.24 13.12 3.55
CA PHE A 180 13.99 12.83 2.88
C PHE A 180 14.20 12.32 1.45
N VAL A 181 15.16 12.89 0.70
CA VAL A 181 15.52 12.39 -0.64
C VAL A 181 16.05 10.96 -0.55
N TRP A 182 16.94 10.68 0.40
CA TRP A 182 17.41 9.31 0.65
C TRP A 182 16.26 8.36 0.96
N ALA A 183 15.36 8.74 1.87
CA ALA A 183 14.23 7.90 2.27
C ALA A 183 13.27 7.62 1.10
N THR A 184 12.96 8.65 0.31
CA THR A 184 12.08 8.53 -0.87
C THR A 184 12.70 7.60 -1.91
N ARG A 185 14.01 7.74 -2.18
CA ARG A 185 14.73 6.85 -3.11
C ARG A 185 14.78 5.42 -2.61
N ALA A 186 15.04 5.20 -1.32
CA ALA A 186 15.02 3.85 -0.73
C ALA A 186 13.63 3.20 -0.87
N GLN A 187 12.55 3.96 -0.66
CA GLN A 187 11.18 3.49 -0.82
C GLN A 187 10.85 3.15 -2.27
N ASP A 188 11.24 3.99 -3.22
CA ASP A 188 11.01 3.75 -4.65
C ASP A 188 11.77 2.50 -5.13
N LEU A 189 12.99 2.25 -4.64
CA LEU A 189 13.73 1.01 -4.92
C LEU A 189 13.04 -0.23 -4.35
N MET A 190 12.58 -0.19 -3.10
CA MET A 190 11.82 -1.30 -2.50
C MET A 190 10.54 -1.58 -3.28
N ARG A 191 9.83 -0.53 -3.71
CA ARG A 191 8.63 -0.65 -4.54
C ARG A 191 8.92 -1.17 -5.93
N ALA A 192 10.02 -0.77 -6.55
CA ALA A 192 10.44 -1.26 -7.86
C ALA A 192 10.74 -2.77 -7.79
N ASN A 193 11.48 -3.21 -6.76
CA ASN A 193 11.76 -4.62 -6.54
C ASN A 193 10.49 -5.45 -6.28
N ALA A 194 9.57 -4.93 -5.46
CA ALA A 194 8.27 -5.56 -5.22
C ALA A 194 7.37 -5.65 -6.47
N ASN A 195 7.57 -4.74 -7.44
CA ASN A 195 6.77 -4.66 -8.67
C ASN A 195 7.51 -5.13 -9.92
N ALA A 196 8.64 -5.86 -9.79
CA ALA A 196 9.50 -6.26 -10.91
C ALA A 196 8.78 -7.07 -12.03
N GLY A 197 7.54 -7.53 -11.81
CA GLY A 197 6.68 -8.17 -12.82
C GLY A 197 5.65 -7.27 -13.52
N ALA A 198 5.60 -5.95 -13.28
CA ALA A 198 4.54 -5.07 -13.78
C ALA A 198 5.08 -3.89 -14.65
N THR A 199 5.41 -4.17 -15.92
CA THR A 199 6.11 -3.26 -16.85
C THR A 199 5.28 -2.12 -17.46
N GLY A 200 4.00 -1.94 -17.12
CA GLY A 200 3.11 -1.05 -17.88
C GLY A 200 2.99 0.42 -17.45
N ASN A 201 3.53 0.86 -16.30
CA ASN A 201 3.28 2.22 -15.80
C ASN A 201 4.31 2.77 -14.80
N ALA A 202 5.56 2.31 -14.86
CA ALA A 202 6.62 2.71 -13.92
C ALA A 202 6.88 4.22 -13.95
N SER A 203 6.98 4.83 -15.14
CA SER A 203 7.26 6.27 -15.31
C SER A 203 6.15 7.18 -14.75
N ALA A 204 4.88 6.87 -15.03
CA ALA A 204 3.75 7.64 -14.50
C ALA A 204 3.63 7.54 -12.96
N LYS A 205 3.96 6.38 -12.38
CA LYS A 205 4.02 6.19 -10.93
C LYS A 205 5.17 6.98 -10.30
N ALA A 206 6.36 6.94 -10.92
CA ALA A 206 7.51 7.71 -10.46
C ALA A 206 7.23 9.22 -10.45
N ASN A 207 6.60 9.76 -11.50
CA ASN A 207 6.22 11.17 -11.55
C ASN A 207 5.16 11.55 -10.47
N ALA A 208 4.16 10.70 -10.26
CA ALA A 208 3.16 10.92 -9.20
C ALA A 208 3.79 10.92 -7.79
N ASN A 209 4.73 10.00 -7.53
CA ASN A 209 5.47 9.94 -6.26
C ASN A 209 6.33 11.20 -6.07
N ALA A 210 7.06 11.62 -7.12
CA ALA A 210 7.87 12.83 -7.08
C ALA A 210 7.02 14.08 -6.76
N ARG A 211 5.86 14.23 -7.42
CA ARG A 211 4.91 15.31 -7.12
C ARG A 211 4.41 15.26 -5.67
N SER A 212 4.00 14.08 -5.18
CA SER A 212 3.54 13.94 -3.79
C SER A 212 4.64 14.26 -2.76
N SER A 213 5.89 13.96 -3.10
CA SER A 213 7.05 14.24 -2.26
C SER A 213 7.34 15.74 -2.23
N LEU A 214 7.24 16.43 -3.37
CA LEU A 214 7.39 17.88 -3.43
C LEU A 214 6.29 18.59 -2.64
N THR A 215 5.03 18.16 -2.77
CA THR A 215 3.92 18.72 -1.99
C THR A 215 4.08 18.52 -0.48
N ALA A 216 4.70 17.40 -0.06
CA ALA A 216 5.00 17.14 1.35
C ALA A 216 5.99 18.15 1.92
N ILE A 217 7.04 18.45 1.16
CA ILE A 217 8.06 19.44 1.53
C ILE A 217 7.42 20.82 1.59
N ASP A 218 6.70 21.24 0.54
CA ASP A 218 6.09 22.57 0.48
C ASP A 218 5.10 22.81 1.63
N GLU A 219 4.31 21.79 1.96
CA GLU A 219 3.37 21.85 3.09
C GLU A 219 4.10 22.00 4.44
N GLY A 220 5.15 21.21 4.68
CA GLY A 220 5.96 21.33 5.89
C GLY A 220 6.67 22.69 6.00
N ARG A 221 7.26 23.17 4.90
CA ARG A 221 7.91 24.50 4.85
C ARG A 221 6.91 25.62 5.10
N ARG A 222 5.69 25.50 4.55
CA ARG A 222 4.60 26.45 4.79
C ARG A 222 4.22 26.48 6.27
N SER A 223 4.05 25.32 6.91
CA SER A 223 3.72 25.24 8.33
C SER A 223 4.80 25.87 9.21
N ALA A 224 6.08 25.61 8.91
CA ALA A 224 7.19 26.27 9.62
C ALA A 224 7.15 27.80 9.46
N ARG A 225 6.92 28.29 8.23
CA ARG A 225 6.81 29.74 7.97
C ARG A 225 5.65 30.37 8.73
N ILE A 226 4.48 29.72 8.74
CA ILE A 226 3.31 30.21 9.49
C ILE A 226 3.62 30.25 10.99
N ALA A 227 4.28 29.22 11.53
CA ALA A 227 4.65 29.17 12.96
C ALA A 227 5.57 30.34 13.36
N ILE A 228 6.56 30.66 12.54
CA ILE A 228 7.44 31.82 12.76
C ILE A 228 6.64 33.12 12.79
N LEU A 229 5.78 33.33 11.78
CA LEU A 229 4.96 34.54 11.69
C LEU A 229 3.97 34.67 12.85
N ALA A 230 3.48 33.55 13.36
CA ALA A 230 2.55 33.49 14.49
C ALA A 230 3.24 33.50 15.87
N GLY A 231 4.58 33.43 15.94
CA GLY A 231 5.32 33.36 17.20
C GLY A 231 5.14 32.04 17.96
N VAL A 232 4.78 30.95 17.28
CA VAL A 232 4.53 29.62 17.88
C VAL A 232 5.78 28.74 17.72
N PRO A 233 6.09 27.82 18.68
CA PRO A 233 7.22 26.91 18.57
C PRO A 233 7.22 26.11 17.26
N VAL A 234 8.25 26.31 16.43
CA VAL A 234 8.34 25.71 15.08
C VAL A 234 8.40 24.18 15.12
N GLY A 235 9.10 23.61 16.11
CA GLY A 235 9.18 22.16 16.28
C GLY A 235 7.81 21.52 16.54
N GLU A 236 6.96 22.15 17.35
CA GLU A 236 5.59 21.69 17.59
C GLU A 236 4.72 21.84 16.35
N ALA A 237 4.78 22.97 15.66
CA ALA A 237 4.03 23.19 14.43
C ALA A 237 4.39 22.17 13.33
N LEU A 238 5.68 21.84 13.18
CA LEU A 238 6.15 20.81 12.25
C LEU A 238 5.65 19.41 12.63
N ARG A 239 5.62 19.09 13.93
CA ARG A 239 5.07 17.84 14.46
C ARG A 239 3.57 17.69 14.21
N VAL A 240 2.82 18.77 14.39
CA VAL A 240 1.38 18.83 14.06
C VAL A 240 1.18 18.66 12.55
N ALA A 241 1.96 19.36 11.72
CA ALA A 241 1.89 19.23 10.27
C ALA A 241 2.21 17.80 9.81
N ALA A 242 3.16 17.12 10.45
CA ALA A 242 3.47 15.73 10.16
C ALA A 242 2.31 14.78 10.49
N ASP A 243 1.71 14.94 11.68
CA ASP A 243 0.57 14.14 12.11
C ASP A 243 -0.64 14.39 11.20
N GLU A 244 -0.88 15.64 10.80
CA GLU A 244 -1.94 16.00 9.85
C GLU A 244 -1.70 15.38 8.47
N GLN A 245 -0.47 15.44 7.96
CA GLN A 245 -0.15 14.85 6.65
C GLN A 245 -0.33 13.33 6.66
N ARG A 246 0.05 12.65 7.75
CA ARG A 246 -0.20 11.22 7.94
C ARG A 246 -1.70 10.92 8.01
N ALA A 247 -2.47 11.69 8.78
CA ALA A 247 -3.91 11.52 8.90
C ALA A 247 -4.63 11.71 7.56
N ARG A 248 -4.26 12.72 6.77
CA ARG A 248 -4.80 12.94 5.42
C ARG A 248 -4.46 11.81 4.46
N ASN A 249 -3.23 11.32 4.50
CA ASN A 249 -2.81 10.16 3.71
C ASN A 249 -3.57 8.90 4.13
N HIS A 250 -3.76 8.67 5.43
CA HIS A 250 -4.59 7.58 5.95
C HIS A 250 -6.03 7.67 5.44
N ALA A 251 -6.67 8.83 5.55
CA ALA A 251 -8.01 9.06 5.03
C ALA A 251 -8.11 8.84 3.50
N ALA A 252 -7.06 9.19 2.74
CA ALA A 252 -6.99 8.91 1.30
C ALA A 252 -6.84 7.41 1.00
N ARG A 253 -6.03 6.68 1.78
CA ARG A 253 -5.89 5.21 1.69
C ARG A 253 -7.24 4.52 1.95
N LEU A 254 -7.94 4.92 3.01
CA LEU A 254 -9.25 4.36 3.36
C LEU A 254 -10.33 4.66 2.32
N ARG A 255 -10.38 5.90 1.79
CA ARG A 255 -11.32 6.24 0.70
C ARG A 255 -11.07 5.36 -0.52
N SER A 256 -9.81 5.23 -0.94
CA SER A 256 -9.43 4.37 -2.07
C SER A 256 -9.77 2.90 -1.84
N ALA A 257 -9.64 2.42 -0.60
CA ALA A 257 -10.01 1.06 -0.20
C ALA A 257 -11.54 0.84 -0.25
N ARG A 258 -12.34 1.81 0.19
CA ARG A 258 -13.82 1.73 0.16
C ARG A 258 -14.37 1.80 -1.26
N GLU A 259 -13.86 2.73 -2.07
CA GLU A 259 -14.23 2.86 -3.49
C GLU A 259 -13.91 1.60 -4.31
N LEU A 260 -12.97 0.76 -3.85
CA LEU A 260 -12.68 -0.51 -4.50
C LEU A 260 -13.92 -1.42 -4.51
N GLY A 261 -14.72 -1.43 -3.45
CA GLY A 261 -15.96 -2.21 -3.39
C GLY A 261 -16.96 -1.80 -4.47
N GLU A 262 -17.15 -0.50 -4.68
CA GLU A 262 -18.03 0.05 -5.72
C GLU A 262 -17.50 -0.29 -7.12
N ARG A 263 -16.19 -0.14 -7.34
CA ARG A 263 -15.57 -0.35 -8.65
C ARG A 263 -15.38 -1.83 -9.02
N ILE A 264 -15.42 -2.75 -8.05
CA ILE A 264 -15.31 -4.20 -8.31
C ILE A 264 -16.56 -4.73 -9.04
N LEU A 265 -17.72 -4.08 -8.89
CA LEU A 265 -18.97 -4.55 -9.51
C LEU A 265 -18.94 -4.42 -11.05
N ILE A 266 -18.26 -3.39 -11.57
CA ILE A 266 -18.16 -3.10 -13.00
C ILE A 266 -17.46 -4.23 -13.79
N PRO A 267 -16.21 -4.64 -13.48
CA PRO A 267 -15.57 -5.75 -14.18
C PRO A 267 -16.29 -7.08 -13.96
N LEU A 268 -16.98 -7.24 -12.83
CA LEU A 268 -17.79 -8.43 -12.57
C LEU A 268 -18.91 -8.57 -13.59
N GLY A 269 -19.73 -7.52 -13.75
CA GLY A 269 -20.81 -7.51 -14.74
C GLY A 269 -20.31 -7.53 -16.18
N ALA A 270 -19.30 -6.72 -16.50
CA ALA A 270 -18.83 -6.54 -17.87
C ALA A 270 -17.99 -7.70 -18.41
N CYS A 271 -17.31 -8.47 -17.55
CA CYS A 271 -16.44 -9.57 -18.00
C CYS A 271 -16.95 -10.96 -17.60
N TYR A 272 -17.48 -11.13 -16.39
CA TYR A 272 -17.88 -12.47 -15.91
C TYR A 272 -19.26 -12.89 -16.40
N LEU A 273 -20.20 -11.96 -16.57
CA LEU A 273 -21.54 -12.28 -17.07
C LEU A 273 -21.51 -12.76 -18.54
N PRO A 274 -20.75 -12.11 -19.46
CA PRO A 274 -20.55 -12.64 -20.82
C PRO A 274 -19.76 -13.95 -20.83
N ALA A 275 -18.74 -14.09 -19.96
CA ALA A 275 -17.97 -15.32 -19.88
C ALA A 275 -18.84 -16.51 -19.41
N PHE A 276 -19.72 -16.29 -18.43
CA PHE A 276 -20.68 -17.31 -17.98
C PHE A 276 -21.68 -17.68 -19.09
N MET A 277 -22.18 -16.70 -19.85
CA MET A 277 -23.04 -16.99 -21.01
C MET A 277 -22.32 -17.85 -22.06
N LEU A 278 -21.06 -17.52 -22.39
CA LEU A 278 -20.24 -18.26 -23.36
C LEU A 278 -19.88 -19.68 -22.90
N TRP A 279 -19.55 -19.86 -21.61
CA TRP A 279 -19.11 -21.17 -21.08
C TRP A 279 -20.23 -22.04 -20.54
N GLY A 280 -21.34 -21.44 -20.09
CA GLY A 280 -22.47 -22.17 -19.50
C GLY A 280 -23.61 -22.38 -20.49
N VAL A 281 -24.09 -21.32 -21.13
CA VAL A 281 -25.34 -21.36 -21.90
C VAL A 281 -25.13 -21.86 -23.32
N VAL A 282 -24.11 -21.36 -24.02
CA VAL A 282 -23.85 -21.74 -25.41
C VAL A 282 -23.65 -23.25 -25.60
N PRO A 283 -22.86 -23.95 -24.76
CA PRO A 283 -22.67 -25.40 -24.91
C PRO A 283 -23.98 -26.18 -24.71
N ILE A 284 -24.77 -25.82 -23.69
CA ILE A 284 -26.05 -26.48 -23.40
C ILE A 284 -27.02 -26.32 -24.58
N VAL A 285 -27.16 -25.10 -25.10
CA VAL A 285 -28.04 -24.83 -26.25
C VAL A 285 -27.54 -25.57 -27.50
N SER A 286 -26.22 -25.60 -27.73
CA SER A 286 -25.66 -26.33 -28.87
C SER A 286 -25.89 -27.85 -28.77
N GLY A 287 -25.78 -28.43 -27.58
CA GLY A 287 -26.07 -29.84 -27.34
C GLY A 287 -27.55 -30.17 -27.61
N LEU A 288 -28.47 -29.36 -27.09
CA LEU A 288 -29.91 -29.53 -27.31
C LEU A 288 -30.30 -29.41 -28.79
N LEU A 289 -29.73 -28.44 -29.52
CA LEU A 289 -29.98 -28.29 -30.95
C LEU A 289 -29.44 -29.46 -31.77
N THR A 290 -28.30 -30.04 -31.36
CA THR A 290 -27.72 -31.20 -32.05
C THR A 290 -28.57 -32.45 -31.80
N GLU A 291 -29.08 -32.67 -30.59
CA GLU A 291 -29.96 -33.80 -30.30
C GLU A 291 -31.33 -33.71 -30.98
N SER A 292 -31.89 -32.50 -31.08
CA SER A 292 -33.20 -32.27 -31.71
C SER A 292 -33.18 -32.37 -33.23
N PHE A 293 -32.03 -32.20 -33.88
CA PHE A 293 -31.88 -32.40 -35.32
C PHE A 293 -31.57 -33.85 -35.73
N VAL A 294 -31.22 -34.73 -34.77
CA VAL A 294 -30.85 -36.13 -35.02
C VAL A 294 -32.03 -37.09 -34.79
N ARG A 295 -33.16 -36.62 -34.26
CA ARG A 295 -34.45 -37.35 -34.22
C ARG A 295 -35.38 -36.95 -35.35
#